data_AF-A0A0Q4S1T2-F1
#
_entry.id   AF-A0A0Q4S1T2-F1
#
_cell.length_a   1.000
_cell.length_b   1.000
_cell.length_c   1.000
_cell.angle_alpha   90.00
_cell.angle_beta   90.00
_cell.angle_gamma   90.00
#
_symmetry.space_group_name_H-M   'P 1'
#
loop_
_entity.id
_entity.type
_entity.pdbx_description
1 polymer ?
#
loop_
_entity_poly.entity_id
_entity_poly.type
_entity_poly.pdbx_seq_one_letter_code
_entity_poly.pdbx_strand_id
1 'polypeptide(L)'
;MALNFKTGWDIALTKYVNKYGQYQAFLDTLTPLLIEQAFSDANSRFTDPAAADFIRTVVASGTEAYTIEQGSHQVEDLPSGGFCLHFTGRNSANVAFHFYIVQNLDGTPKIIKITYFDKKSKKLVTSERA
;
A
#
# COMPACT_ATOMS: atom_id res chain seq x y z
N MET A 1 12.47 6.56 -6.32
CA MET A 1 12.25 5.11 -6.07
C MET A 1 11.67 4.45 -7.31
N ALA A 2 11.37 3.15 -7.29
CA ALA A 2 10.87 2.40 -8.44
C ALA A 2 9.32 2.36 -8.53
N LEU A 3 8.66 3.51 -8.35
CA LEU A 3 7.20 3.64 -8.36
C LEU A 3 6.72 4.56 -9.48
N ASN A 4 5.69 4.10 -10.21
CA ASN A 4 4.91 4.93 -11.13
C ASN A 4 3.50 5.11 -10.54
N PHE A 5 3.00 6.33 -10.43
CA PHE A 5 1.67 6.59 -9.88
C PHE A 5 0.65 6.79 -10.99
N LYS A 6 -0.33 5.89 -11.09
CA LYS A 6 -1.37 5.99 -12.12
C LYS A 6 -2.23 7.23 -11.89
N THR A 7 -2.57 7.97 -12.94
CA THR A 7 -3.50 9.10 -12.83
C THR A 7 -4.77 8.71 -12.07
N GLY A 8 -5.08 9.44 -11.01
CA GLY A 8 -6.23 9.19 -10.15
C GLY A 8 -6.04 8.16 -9.04
N TRP A 9 -4.80 7.72 -8.77
CA TRP A 9 -4.48 6.84 -7.64
C TRP A 9 -4.91 7.42 -6.27
N ASP A 10 -4.96 8.74 -6.19
CA ASP A 10 -5.30 9.56 -5.03
C ASP A 10 -6.70 10.21 -5.11
N ILE A 11 -7.51 9.86 -6.12
CA ILE A 11 -8.88 10.37 -6.20
C ILE A 11 -9.76 9.59 -5.22
N ALA A 12 -10.38 10.29 -4.29
CA ALA A 12 -11.29 9.68 -3.35
C ALA A 12 -12.54 9.13 -4.06
N LEU A 13 -12.85 7.85 -3.83
CA LEU A 13 -14.09 7.27 -4.32
C LEU A 13 -15.27 7.77 -3.50
N THR A 14 -16.25 8.42 -4.14
CA THR A 14 -17.40 9.07 -3.50
C THR A 14 -18.15 8.17 -2.51
N LYS A 15 -18.32 6.88 -2.84
CA LYS A 15 -18.97 5.90 -1.96
C LYS A 15 -18.29 5.77 -0.58
N TYR A 16 -16.98 5.94 -0.52
CA TYR A 16 -16.21 5.85 0.73
C TYR A 16 -16.15 7.19 1.45
N VAL A 17 -16.10 8.32 0.74
CA VAL A 17 -16.20 9.66 1.34
C VAL A 17 -17.52 9.78 2.12
N ASN A 18 -18.64 9.38 1.50
CA ASN A 18 -19.96 9.46 2.13
C ASN A 18 -20.10 8.57 3.38
N LYS A 19 -19.39 7.44 3.39
CA LYS A 19 -19.46 6.46 4.48
C LYS A 19 -18.44 6.75 5.58
N TYR A 20 -17.30 7.34 5.23
CA TYR A 20 -16.15 7.54 6.09
C TYR A 20 -15.53 8.92 5.83
N GLY A 21 -15.93 9.94 6.58
CA GLY A 21 -15.41 11.31 6.38
C GLY A 21 -13.88 11.42 6.52
N GLN A 22 -13.25 10.53 7.30
CA GLN A 22 -11.79 10.48 7.49
C GLN A 22 -11.04 9.96 6.25
N TYR A 23 -11.73 9.32 5.31
CA TYR A 23 -11.11 8.75 4.10
C TYR A 23 -10.50 9.83 3.20
N GLN A 24 -11.27 10.89 2.91
CA GLN A 24 -10.79 12.00 2.11
C GLN A 24 -9.59 12.67 2.80
N ALA A 25 -9.73 12.97 4.10
CA ALA A 25 -8.67 13.63 4.86
C ALA A 25 -7.37 12.84 4.88
N PHE A 26 -7.41 11.51 5.09
CA PHE A 26 -6.20 10.69 5.05
C PHE A 26 -5.64 10.62 3.62
N LEU A 27 -6.48 10.41 2.60
CA LEU A 27 -6.01 10.38 1.22
C LEU A 27 -5.34 11.69 0.79
N ASP A 28 -5.90 12.84 1.19
CA ASP A 28 -5.36 14.19 0.95
C ASP A 28 -3.98 14.40 1.59
N THR A 29 -3.67 13.67 2.67
CA THR A 29 -2.35 13.75 3.30
C THR A 29 -1.28 12.94 2.58
N LEU A 30 -1.65 11.98 1.73
CA LEU A 30 -0.68 11.13 1.05
C LEU A 30 -0.14 11.79 -0.21
N THR A 31 1.18 11.83 -0.30
CA THR A 31 1.91 12.24 -1.51
C THR A 31 2.75 11.06 -2.02
N PRO A 32 3.18 11.09 -3.29
CA PRO A 32 4.14 10.10 -3.81
C PRO A 32 5.37 9.94 -2.90
N LEU A 33 5.93 11.07 -2.43
CA LEU A 33 7.08 11.09 -1.52
C LEU A 33 6.78 10.39 -0.18
N LEU A 34 5.59 10.61 0.39
CA LEU A 34 5.20 9.98 1.65
C LEU A 34 4.99 8.46 1.50
N ILE A 35 4.43 8.02 0.37
CA ILE A 35 4.34 6.59 0.06
C ILE A 35 5.73 5.99 -0.11
N GLU A 36 6.61 6.65 -0.86
CA GLU A 36 8.01 6.29 -1.02
C GLU A 36 8.73 6.15 0.34
N GLN A 37 8.52 7.09 1.26
CA GLN A 37 9.05 7.02 2.62
C GLN A 37 8.47 5.81 3.40
N ALA A 38 7.18 5.51 3.25
CA ALA A 38 6.55 4.34 3.88
C ALA A 38 7.16 3.02 3.38
N PHE A 39 7.51 2.93 2.09
CA PHE A 39 8.26 1.79 1.53
C PHE A 39 9.68 1.69 2.09
N SER A 40 10.35 2.83 2.24
CA SER A 40 11.69 2.88 2.85
C SER A 40 11.67 2.41 4.31
N ASP A 41 10.69 2.85 5.09
CA ASP A 41 10.46 2.43 6.48
C ASP A 41 10.03 0.94 6.61
N ALA A 42 9.33 0.42 5.60
CA ALA A 42 8.95 -0.98 5.50
C ALA A 42 10.12 -1.91 5.13
N ASN A 43 11.25 -1.37 4.66
CA ASN A 43 12.38 -2.17 4.22
C ASN A 43 12.91 -3.05 5.37
N SER A 44 13.08 -4.34 5.09
CA SER A 44 13.47 -5.37 6.09
C SER A 44 12.45 -5.64 7.21
N ARG A 45 11.19 -5.20 7.09
CA ARG A 45 10.14 -5.44 8.08
C ARG A 45 9.15 -6.55 7.71
N PHE A 46 9.31 -7.16 6.54
CA PHE A 46 8.49 -8.28 6.09
C PHE A 46 9.38 -9.51 5.93
N THR A 47 8.95 -10.63 6.50
CA THR A 47 9.70 -11.91 6.43
C THR A 47 9.25 -12.80 5.29
N ASP A 48 8.03 -12.61 4.77
CA ASP A 48 7.59 -13.29 3.57
C ASP A 48 8.49 -12.92 2.38
N PRO A 49 9.06 -13.88 1.64
CA PRO A 49 10.02 -13.59 0.59
C PRO A 49 9.49 -12.70 -0.52
N ALA A 50 8.24 -12.87 -0.95
CA ALA A 50 7.67 -12.13 -2.08
C ALA A 50 7.28 -10.71 -1.66
N ALA A 51 6.68 -10.54 -0.48
CA ALA A 51 6.40 -9.22 0.08
C ALA A 51 7.69 -8.43 0.35
N ALA A 52 8.71 -9.09 0.91
CA ALA A 52 10.02 -8.47 1.14
C ALA A 52 10.69 -8.06 -0.18
N ASP A 53 10.57 -8.90 -1.22
CA ASP A 53 11.10 -8.60 -2.55
C ASP A 53 10.38 -7.43 -3.22
N PHE A 54 9.06 -7.36 -3.10
CA PHE A 54 8.27 -6.21 -3.54
C PHE A 54 8.78 -4.92 -2.88
N ILE A 55 8.91 -4.87 -1.55
CA ILE A 55 9.42 -3.70 -0.84
C ILE A 55 10.85 -3.34 -1.30
N ARG A 56 11.77 -4.31 -1.34
CA ARG A 56 13.16 -4.06 -1.74
C ARG A 56 13.26 -3.54 -3.17
N THR A 57 12.47 -4.09 -4.09
CA THR A 57 12.46 -3.66 -5.48
C THR A 57 11.98 -2.22 -5.60
N VAL A 58 10.92 -1.85 -4.85
CA VAL A 58 10.42 -0.48 -4.82
C VAL A 58 11.48 0.49 -4.29
N VAL A 59 12.20 0.10 -3.23
CA VAL A 59 13.25 0.92 -2.61
C VAL A 59 14.49 1.03 -3.50
N ALA A 60 14.80 0.00 -4.30
CA ALA A 60 15.92 0.03 -5.23
C ALA A 60 15.72 1.13 -6.30
N SER A 61 16.56 2.16 -6.28
CA SER A 61 16.54 3.23 -7.28
C SER A 61 17.14 2.71 -8.59
N GLY A 62 16.42 2.79 -9.71
CA GLY A 62 17.01 2.44 -11.00
C GLY A 62 16.05 2.39 -12.19
N THR A 63 14.79 1.98 -11.99
CA THR A 63 13.72 2.00 -13.01
C THR A 63 12.37 1.81 -12.32
N GLU A 64 11.30 2.46 -12.81
CA GLU A 64 9.95 2.24 -12.28
C GLU A 64 9.53 0.78 -12.49
N ALA A 65 9.36 0.03 -11.40
CA ALA A 65 9.08 -1.41 -11.44
C ALA A 65 7.61 -1.73 -11.16
N TYR A 66 6.94 -0.85 -10.39
CA TYR A 66 5.56 -1.04 -9.99
C TYR A 66 4.71 0.19 -10.28
N THR A 67 3.58 -0.01 -10.94
CA THR A 67 2.51 0.99 -11.03
C THR A 67 1.63 0.91 -9.78
N ILE A 68 1.46 2.03 -9.10
CA ILE A 68 0.56 2.19 -7.97
C ILE A 68 -0.82 2.60 -8.48
N GLU A 69 -1.80 1.77 -8.14
CA GLU A 69 -3.21 1.98 -8.41
C GLU A 69 -3.97 2.01 -7.09
N GLN A 70 -5.08 2.75 -7.06
CA GLN A 70 -5.97 2.73 -5.90
C GLN A 70 -6.63 1.35 -5.77
N GLY A 71 -6.58 0.76 -4.57
CA GLY A 71 -7.24 -0.51 -4.26
C GLY A 71 -8.72 -0.33 -3.90
N SER A 72 -9.40 -1.45 -3.64
CA SER A 72 -10.71 -1.45 -3.01
C SER A 72 -10.54 -1.20 -1.50
N HIS A 73 -10.80 0.02 -1.03
CA HIS A 73 -10.73 0.34 0.39
C HIS A 73 -11.71 -0.53 1.17
N GLN A 74 -11.17 -1.50 1.91
CA GLN A 74 -11.88 -2.14 3.00
C GLN A 74 -11.60 -1.25 4.21
N VAL A 75 -12.64 -0.58 4.72
CA VAL A 75 -12.55 -0.03 6.06
C VAL A 75 -12.69 -1.21 7.00
N GLU A 76 -11.55 -1.67 7.48
CA GLU A 76 -11.52 -2.37 8.74
C GLU A 76 -11.22 -1.26 9.74
N ASP A 77 -12.19 -0.95 10.61
CA ASP A 77 -11.83 -0.42 11.93
C ASP A 77 -10.68 -1.30 12.41
N LEU A 78 -9.47 -0.75 12.47
CA LEU A 78 -8.40 -1.46 13.15
C LEU A 78 -8.93 -1.75 14.56
N PRO A 79 -8.68 -2.93 15.14
CA PRO A 79 -9.16 -3.25 16.48
C PRO A 79 -8.79 -2.20 17.55
N SER A 80 -7.77 -1.38 17.28
CA SER A 80 -7.29 -0.26 18.09
C SER A 80 -7.92 1.11 17.77
N GLY A 81 -8.85 1.19 16.82
CA GLY A 81 -9.29 2.42 16.17
C GLY A 81 -8.31 2.90 15.08
N GLY A 82 -8.84 3.57 14.06
CA GLY A 82 -8.05 4.19 12.98
C GLY A 82 -8.56 3.90 11.58
N PHE A 83 -7.99 4.58 10.59
CA PHE A 83 -8.31 4.41 9.17
C PHE A 83 -7.13 3.78 8.43
N CYS A 84 -7.40 2.85 7.51
CA CYS A 84 -6.40 2.24 6.66
C CYS A 84 -6.74 2.46 5.18
N LEU A 85 -5.75 2.84 4.39
CA LEU A 85 -5.84 2.92 2.93
C LEU A 85 -5.25 1.66 2.31
N HIS A 86 -5.82 1.25 1.18
CA HIS A 86 -5.42 0.07 0.43
C HIS A 86 -5.05 0.49 -0.98
N PHE A 87 -3.82 0.18 -1.37
CA PHE A 87 -3.28 0.41 -2.70
C PHE A 87 -2.83 -0.88 -3.34
N THR A 88 -2.75 -0.90 -4.66
CA THR A 88 -2.25 -2.03 -5.45
C THR A 88 -1.00 -1.61 -6.19
N GLY A 89 0.13 -2.24 -5.90
CA GLY A 89 1.35 -2.17 -6.70
C GLY A 89 1.34 -3.30 -7.73
N ARG A 90 1.44 -2.95 -9.01
CA ARG A 90 1.41 -3.90 -10.12
C ARG A 90 2.69 -3.83 -10.94
N ASN A 91 3.37 -4.96 -11.10
CA ASN A 91 4.56 -5.01 -11.95
C ASN A 91 4.23 -5.24 -13.43
N SER A 92 5.24 -5.19 -14.29
CA SER A 92 5.13 -5.43 -15.74
C SER A 92 4.61 -6.83 -16.11
N ALA A 93 4.75 -7.82 -15.22
CA ALA A 93 4.19 -9.16 -15.38
C ALA A 93 2.72 -9.26 -14.90
N ASN A 94 2.08 -8.13 -14.60
CA ASN A 94 0.72 -8.00 -14.08
C ASN A 94 0.49 -8.72 -12.73
N VAL A 95 1.55 -8.94 -11.95
CA VAL A 95 1.45 -9.43 -10.57
C VAL A 95 1.07 -8.26 -9.68
N ALA A 96 0.01 -8.44 -8.89
CA ALA A 96 -0.52 -7.45 -7.97
C ALA A 96 -0.08 -7.74 -6.53
N PHE A 97 0.46 -6.72 -5.88
CA PHE A 97 0.69 -6.67 -4.44
C PHE A 97 -0.21 -5.59 -3.86
N HIS A 98 -1.11 -6.02 -2.98
CA HIS A 98 -2.00 -5.14 -2.24
C HIS A 98 -1.29 -4.72 -0.96
N PHE A 99 -1.10 -3.43 -0.73
CA PHE A 99 -0.45 -2.93 0.48
C PHE A 99 -1.38 -1.98 1.22
N TYR A 100 -1.30 -2.08 2.55
CA TYR A 100 -2.19 -1.43 3.48
C TYR A 100 -1.40 -0.38 4.26
N ILE A 101 -1.83 0.87 4.19
CA ILE A 101 -1.17 2.02 4.81
C ILE A 101 -2.07 2.58 5.92
N VAL A 102 -1.49 2.79 7.09
CA VAL A 102 -2.08 3.55 8.19
C VAL A 102 -1.28 4.83 8.41
N GLN A 103 -1.85 5.77 9.17
CA GLN A 103 -1.15 6.99 9.58
C GLN A 103 -0.77 6.88 11.07
N ASN A 104 0.49 7.16 11.38
CA ASN A 104 0.95 7.33 12.76
C ASN A 104 0.37 8.64 13.35
N LEU A 105 0.47 8.81 14.67
CA LEU A 105 -0.02 10.02 15.35
C LEU A 105 0.66 11.32 14.89
N ASP A 106 1.88 11.22 14.37
CA ASP A 106 2.64 12.34 13.81
C ASP A 106 2.31 12.63 12.33
N GLY A 107 1.35 11.91 11.75
CA GLY A 107 0.94 12.06 10.35
C GLY A 107 1.75 11.22 9.36
N THR A 108 2.80 10.51 9.80
CA THR A 108 3.63 9.71 8.90
C THR A 108 2.93 8.42 8.47
N PRO A 109 2.94 8.06 7.17
CA PRO A 109 2.33 6.81 6.72
C PRO A 109 3.21 5.61 7.05
N LYS A 110 2.56 4.48 7.32
CA LYS A 110 3.21 3.21 7.63
C LYS A 110 2.52 2.08 6.87
N ILE A 111 3.28 1.33 6.07
CA ILE A 111 2.80 0.06 5.50
C ILE A 111 2.79 -0.97 6.63
N ILE A 112 1.64 -1.60 6.86
CA ILE A 112 1.45 -2.58 7.94
C ILE A 112 1.21 -4.00 7.45
N LYS A 113 0.70 -4.15 6.23
CA LYS A 113 0.29 -5.45 5.68
C LYS A 113 0.47 -5.43 4.17
N ILE A 114 0.87 -6.58 3.62
CA ILE A 114 0.93 -6.84 2.19
C ILE A 114 0.19 -8.13 1.90
N THR A 115 -0.71 -8.13 0.92
CA THR A 115 -1.36 -9.35 0.43
C THR A 115 -1.12 -9.52 -1.06
N TYR A 116 -1.00 -10.76 -1.51
CA TYR A 116 -0.82 -11.09 -2.93
C TYR A 116 -1.33 -12.51 -3.20
N PHE A 117 -1.69 -12.78 -4.45
CA PHE A 117 -2.11 -14.11 -4.85
C PHE A 117 -0.90 -14.94 -5.30
N ASP A 118 -0.57 -15.99 -4.55
CA ASP A 118 0.46 -16.94 -4.96
C ASP A 118 -0.12 -17.92 -5.98
N LYS A 119 0.36 -17.84 -7.22
CA LYS A 119 -0.06 -18.72 -8.32
C LYS A 119 0.31 -20.18 -8.09
N LYS A 120 1.39 -20.48 -7.34
CA LYS A 120 1.83 -21.86 -7.09
C LYS A 120 0.88 -22.57 -6.12
N SER A 121 0.61 -21.94 -4.98
CA SER A 121 -0.33 -22.49 -3.98
C SER A 121 -1.80 -22.19 -4.28
N LYS A 122 -2.10 -21.29 -5.23
CA LYS A 122 -3.44 -20.78 -5.55
C LYS A 122 -4.15 -20.16 -4.35
N LYS A 123 -3.40 -19.50 -3.46
CA LYS A 123 -3.92 -18.91 -2.23
C LYS A 123 -3.57 -17.42 -2.16
N LEU A 124 -4.44 -16.68 -1.47
CA LEU A 124 -4.10 -15.35 -1.00
C LEU A 124 -3.10 -15.50 0.15
N VAL A 125 -1.91 -14.95 -0.02
CA VAL A 125 -0.91 -14.86 1.04
C VAL A 125 -1.06 -13.50 1.70
N THR A 126 -1.00 -13.49 3.03
CA THR A 126 -0.96 -12.28 3.85
C THR A 126 0.36 -12.25 4.58
N SER A 127 1.09 -11.14 4.41
CA SER A 127 2.34 -10.86 5.08
C SER A 127 2.14 -9.63 5.96
N GLU A 128 2.24 -9.85 7.27
CA GLU A 128 2.16 -8.78 8.26
C GLU A 128 3.55 -8.18 8.49
N ARG A 129 3.57 -6.90 8.82
CA ARG A 129 4.80 -6.23 9.23
C ARG A 129 5.25 -6.72 10.61
N ALA A 130 6.53 -7.05 10.73
CA ALA A 130 7.21 -7.40 11.99
C ALA A 130 7.61 -6.18 12.84
#